data_AF-A0A3Q2X768-F1
#
_entry.id   AF-A0A3Q2X768-F1
#
_cell.length_a   1.000
_cell.length_b   1.000
_cell.length_c   1.000
_cell.angle_alpha   90.00
_cell.angle_beta   90.00
_cell.angle_gamma   90.00
#
_symmetry.space_group_name_H-M   'P 1'
#
loop_
_entity.id
_entity.type
_entity.pdbx_description
1 polymer ?
#
loop_
_entity_poly.entity_id
_entity_poly.type
_entity_poly.pdbx_seq_one_letter_code
_entity_poly.pdbx_strand_id
1 'polypeptide(L)' 'MASATRRNNETSLDESQSSSKMPRNDKSHIAALILARGGSKGIPLKNIKMLAGVPLIGWVLRAAVDSGMFDR' A
#
# COMPACT_ATOMS: atom_id res chain seq x y z
N MET A 1 37.68 -5.40 60.59
CA MET A 1 36.28 -4.94 60.45
C MET A 1 36.26 -3.42 60.36
N ALA A 2 36.02 -2.88 59.16
CA ALA A 2 35.36 -1.59 58.94
C ALA A 2 35.24 -1.42 57.43
N SER A 3 33.99 -1.47 56.96
CA SER A 3 33.58 -1.34 55.56
C SER A 3 33.77 0.11 55.11
N ALA A 4 34.48 0.33 54.00
CA ALA A 4 34.58 1.63 53.34
C ALA A 4 33.96 1.51 51.93
N THR A 5 32.67 1.82 51.90
CA THR A 5 31.84 2.36 50.82
C THR A 5 32.43 2.36 49.40
N ARG A 6 32.01 1.39 48.58
CA ARG A 6 32.06 1.52 47.11
C ARG A 6 30.90 2.42 46.66
N ARG A 7 31.21 3.67 46.29
CA ARG A 7 30.33 4.51 45.44
C ARG A 7 30.69 4.19 44.00
N ASN A 8 29.86 3.39 43.33
CA ASN A 8 29.98 3.19 41.89
C ASN A 8 29.12 4.24 41.19
N ASN A 9 29.78 5.08 40.39
CA ASN A 9 29.21 6.12 39.56
C ASN A 9 28.09 5.57 38.67
N GLU A 10 26.93 6.24 38.72
CA GLU A 10 25.92 6.22 37.68
C GLU A 10 26.61 6.59 36.35
N THR A 11 26.78 5.58 35.51
CA THR A 11 27.22 5.79 34.13
C THR A 11 25.97 6.25 33.39
N SER A 12 25.90 7.55 33.14
CA SER A 12 24.94 8.17 32.23
C SER A 12 25.12 7.54 30.85
N LEU A 13 24.33 6.50 30.57
CA LEU A 13 24.11 6.03 29.22
C LEU A 13 23.20 7.05 28.56
N ASP A 14 23.83 7.85 27.72
CA ASP A 14 23.24 8.66 26.67
C ASP A 14 22.26 7.79 25.85
N GLU A 15 21.00 7.75 26.30
CA GLU A 15 19.86 7.38 25.46
C GLU A 15 19.64 8.52 24.46
N SER A 16 20.56 8.66 23.52
CA SER A 16 20.31 9.35 22.28
C SER A 16 19.20 8.59 21.58
N GLN A 17 17.99 9.13 21.76
CA GLN A 17 16.74 8.64 21.21
C GLN A 17 16.93 8.33 19.72
N SER A 18 17.13 7.05 19.42
CA SER A 18 17.12 6.53 18.07
C SER A 18 15.72 6.75 17.54
N SER A 19 15.58 7.80 16.73
CA SER A 19 14.42 8.15 15.92
C SER A 19 13.60 6.91 15.61
N SER A 20 12.39 6.88 16.17
CA SER A 20 11.39 5.83 16.05
C SER A 20 11.09 5.52 14.60
N LYS A 21 11.85 4.61 13.99
CA LYS A 21 11.52 4.05 12.68
C LYS A 21 10.46 3.00 12.94
N MET A 22 9.20 3.43 12.94
CA MET A 22 8.07 2.51 12.97
C MET A 22 8.25 1.46 11.87
N PRO A 23 7.99 0.18 12.14
CA PRO A 23 8.15 -0.87 11.13
C PRO A 23 7.21 -0.55 9.97
N ARG A 24 7.80 -0.23 8.81
CA ARG A 24 7.02 -0.13 7.57
C ARG A 24 6.57 -1.55 7.26
N ASN A 25 5.27 -1.72 7.03
CA ASN A 25 4.76 -2.94 6.43
C ASN A 25 5.48 -3.08 5.07
N ASP A 26 6.43 -4.01 4.97
CA ASP A 26 7.30 -4.18 3.79
C ASP A 26 6.55 -4.69 2.55
N LYS A 27 5.23 -4.90 2.66
CA LYS A 27 4.38 -5.20 1.51
C LYS A 27 3.95 -3.91 0.81
N SER A 28 4.47 -3.71 -0.40
CA SER A 28 3.96 -2.70 -1.33
C SER A 28 2.54 -3.05 -1.77
N HIS A 29 1.64 -2.07 -1.72
CA HIS A 29 0.27 -2.21 -2.19
C HIS A 29 0.22 -2.20 -3.73
N ILE A 30 -0.49 -3.16 -4.32
CA ILE A 30 -0.64 -3.36 -5.76
C ILE A 30 -2.09 -3.06 -6.14
N ALA A 31 -2.33 -1.99 -6.90
CA ALA A 31 -3.66 -1.54 -7.30
C ALA A 31 -3.85 -1.53 -8.82
N ALA A 32 -5.08 -1.77 -9.27
CA ALA A 32 -5.49 -1.60 -10.67
C ALA A 32 -6.10 -0.21 -10.90
N LEU A 33 -5.70 0.48 -11.97
CA LEU A 33 -6.30 1.74 -12.43
C LEU A 33 -6.86 1.58 -13.84
N ILE A 34 -8.18 1.72 -13.98
CA ILE A 34 -8.87 1.59 -15.26
C ILE A 34 -9.44 2.96 -15.67
N LEU A 35 -8.84 3.57 -16.70
CA LEU A 35 -9.25 4.90 -17.17
C LEU A 35 -10.43 4.82 -18.14
N ALA A 36 -11.63 5.11 -17.64
CA ALA A 36 -12.88 5.02 -18.39
C ALA A 36 -13.44 6.40 -18.81
N ARG A 37 -12.67 7.19 -19.57
CA ARG A 37 -13.12 8.53 -20.01
C ARG A 37 -14.45 8.47 -20.79
N GLY A 38 -15.25 9.53 -20.67
CA GLY A 38 -16.52 9.65 -21.42
C GLY A 38 -16.32 9.90 -22.93
N GLY A 39 -15.38 10.78 -23.27
CA GLY A 39 -15.07 11.07 -24.67
C GLY A 39 -14.43 9.88 -25.39
N SER A 40 -14.71 9.71 -26.67
CA SER A 40 -14.08 8.68 -27.50
C SER A 40 -14.07 9.15 -28.96
N LYS A 41 -12.92 9.00 -29.64
CA LYS A 41 -12.75 9.51 -31.01
C LYS A 41 -13.49 8.67 -32.05
N GLY A 42 -13.58 7.35 -31.83
CA GLY A 42 -14.29 6.45 -32.74
C GLY A 42 -15.72 6.16 -32.29
N ILE A 43 -15.86 5.56 -31.11
CA ILE A 43 -17.17 5.13 -30.59
C ILE A 43 -17.52 5.98 -29.36
N PRO A 44 -18.41 6.98 -29.45
CA PRO A 44 -18.86 7.75 -28.29
C PRO A 44 -19.34 6.85 -27.15
N LEU A 45 -18.97 7.19 -25.91
CA LEU A 45 -19.32 6.47 -24.68
C LEU A 45 -18.99 4.96 -24.71
N LYS A 46 -17.90 4.56 -25.40
CA LYS A 46 -17.57 3.14 -25.62
C LYS A 46 -17.56 2.28 -24.35
N ASN A 47 -17.15 2.83 -23.21
CA ASN A 47 -16.94 2.05 -21.98
C ASN A 47 -18.26 1.51 -21.38
N ILE A 48 -19.39 2.16 -21.66
CA ILE A 48 -20.72 1.73 -21.21
C ILE A 48 -21.53 1.04 -22.30
N LYS A 49 -21.03 0.98 -23.54
CA LYS A 49 -21.72 0.28 -24.62
C LYS A 49 -21.67 -1.23 -24.39
N MET A 50 -22.78 -1.89 -24.73
CA MET A 50 -22.90 -3.34 -24.61
C MET A 50 -22.03 -4.03 -25.66
N LEU A 51 -21.27 -5.02 -25.22
CA LEU A 51 -20.49 -5.95 -26.02
C LEU A 51 -20.77 -7.36 -25.51
N ALA A 52 -21.44 -8.18 -26.34
CA ALA A 52 -21.85 -9.55 -25.99
C ALA A 52 -22.61 -9.65 -24.65
N GLY A 53 -23.56 -8.74 -24.43
CA GLY A 53 -24.41 -8.75 -23.22
C GLY A 53 -23.77 -8.14 -21.96
N VAL A 54 -22.54 -7.63 -22.04
CA VAL A 54 -21.85 -6.96 -20.92
C VAL A 54 -21.37 -5.57 -21.37
N PRO A 55 -21.46 -4.51 -20.55
CA PRO A 55 -20.82 -3.23 -20.86
C PRO A 55 -19.33 -3.42 -21.11
N LEU A 56 -18.74 -2.72 -22.08
CA LEU A 56 -17.33 -2.91 -22.46
C LEU A 56 -16.37 -2.87 -21.26
N ILE A 57 -16.57 -1.94 -20.32
CA ILE A 57 -15.76 -1.85 -19.10
C ILE A 57 -15.89 -3.08 -18.20
N GLY A 58 -17.03 -3.77 -18.22
CA GLY A 58 -17.27 -4.99 -17.44
C GLY A 58 -16.31 -6.12 -17.82
N TRP A 59 -15.90 -6.21 -19.09
CA TRP A 59 -14.87 -7.17 -19.51
C TRP A 59 -13.51 -6.88 -18.88
N VAL A 60 -13.14 -5.61 -18.76
CA VAL A 60 -11.88 -5.18 -18.14
C VAL A 60 -11.90 -5.42 -16.62
N LEU A 61 -13.03 -5.09 -15.97
CA LEU A 61 -13.21 -5.32 -14.52
C LEU A 61 -13.13 -6.81 -14.19
N ARG A 62 -13.80 -7.66 -14.97
CA ARG A 62 -13.75 -9.11 -14.80
C ARG A 62 -12.34 -9.64 -14.94
N ALA A 63 -11.61 -9.24 -15.98
CA ALA A 63 -10.22 -9.65 -16.16
C ALA A 63 -9.31 -9.21 -15.00
N ALA A 64 -9.50 -8.00 -14.47
CA ALA A 64 -8.74 -7.51 -13.32
C ALA A 64 -8.99 -8.36 -12.06
N VAL A 65 -10.25 -8.67 -11.77
CA VAL A 65 -10.64 -9.51 -10.62
C VAL A 65 -10.16 -10.94 -10.80
N ASP A 66 -10.44 -11.55 -11.96
CA ASP A 66 -10.13 -12.95 -12.26
C ASP A 66 -8.61 -13.21 -12.29
N SER A 67 -7.80 -12.18 -12.52
CA SER A 67 -6.34 -12.29 -12.49
C SER A 67 -5.77 -12.61 -11.11
N GLY A 68 -6.44 -12.20 -10.03
CA GLY A 68 -5.91 -12.32 -8.66
C GLY A 68 -4.59 -11.56 -8.42
N MET A 69 -4.24 -10.60 -9.28
CA MET A 69 -2.95 -9.89 -9.24
C MET A 69 -2.93 -8.61 -8.39
N PHE A 70 -4.10 -8.13 -7.96
CA PHE A 70 -4.25 -6.87 -7.24
C PHE A 70 -4.73 -7.10 -5.82
N ASP A 71 -4.31 -6.22 -4.91
CA ASP A 71 -4.78 -6.22 -3.53
C ASP A 71 -6.27 -5.86 -3.46
N ARG A 72 -6.92 -6.30 -2.37
CA ARG A 72 -8.36 -6.23 -2.16
C ARG A 72 -8.80 -5.00 -1.39
#